data_AF-A0A1C6JZU8-F1
#
_entry.id   AF-A0A1C6JZU8-F1
#
_cell.length_a   1.000
_cell.length_b   1.000
_cell.length_c   1.000
_cell.angle_alpha   90.00
_cell.angle_beta   90.00
_cell.angle_gamma   90.00
#
_symmetry.space_group_name_H-M   'P 1'
#
loop_
_entity.id
_entity.type
_entity.pdbx_description
1 polymer ?
#
loop_
_entity_poly.entity_id
_entity_poly.type
_entity_poly.pdbx_seq_one_letter_code
_entity_poly.pdbx_strand_id
1 'polypeptide(L)'
;MPLGLVELSEKNNTIVYDECLERYEYTIYTAVMCAESLRFYWVTYENQRVQCIDLNDLLDVDDYVEYDLNREPDFKYITKE
;
A
#
# COMPACT_ATOMS: atom_id res chain seq x y z
N MET A 1 10.63 7.96 13.99
CA MET A 1 9.54 8.58 13.21
C MET A 1 9.84 8.32 11.74
N PRO A 2 9.02 7.56 11.02
CA PRO A 2 9.30 7.25 9.64
C PRO A 2 9.11 8.52 8.76
N LEU A 3 9.91 8.61 7.71
CA LEU A 3 10.02 9.81 6.87
C LEU A 3 8.73 10.02 6.06
N GLY A 4 8.20 11.24 6.06
CA GLY A 4 6.99 11.58 5.28
C GLY A 4 5.66 11.51 6.03
N LEU A 5 5.66 11.22 7.34
CA LEU A 5 4.46 11.36 8.18
C LEU A 5 4.21 12.83 8.57
N VAL A 6 2.95 13.26 8.58
CA VAL A 6 2.50 14.51 9.21
C VAL A 6 1.83 14.18 10.54
N GLU A 7 2.35 14.74 11.65
CA GLU A 7 1.74 14.58 12.98
C GLU A 7 0.47 15.41 13.09
N LEU A 8 -0.64 14.76 13.43
CA LEU A 8 -1.89 15.45 13.76
C LEU A 8 -1.80 15.94 15.20
N SER A 9 -1.79 17.27 15.40
CA SER A 9 -1.89 17.84 16.74
C SER A 9 -3.32 17.64 17.28
N GLU A 10 -3.52 16.84 18.32
CA GLU A 10 -4.86 16.66 18.90
C GLU A 10 -5.36 17.92 19.64
N LYS A 11 -6.58 18.37 19.30
CA LYS A 11 -7.77 18.44 20.19
C LYS A 11 -8.70 19.58 19.78
N ASN A 12 -9.86 19.21 19.22
CA ASN A 12 -11.14 19.71 19.72
C ASN A 12 -12.28 18.77 19.28
N ASN A 13 -12.81 18.07 20.27
CA ASN A 13 -14.16 17.52 20.40
C ASN A 13 -14.71 16.53 19.35
N THR A 14 -14.84 15.30 19.86
CA THR A 14 -15.93 14.34 19.60
C THR A 14 -15.86 13.58 18.27
N ILE A 15 -15.03 12.55 18.23
CA ILE A 15 -15.41 11.31 17.54
C ILE A 15 -15.05 10.15 18.47
N VAL A 16 -15.99 9.81 19.32
CA VAL A 16 -16.03 8.51 20.00
C VAL A 16 -16.51 7.53 18.94
N TYR A 17 -15.63 6.97 18.12
CA TYR A 17 -15.78 5.67 17.44
C TYR A 17 -14.47 5.40 16.70
N ASP A 18 -13.89 4.24 17.01
CA ASP A 18 -12.72 3.60 16.39
C ASP A 18 -11.35 3.85 17.07
N GLU A 19 -10.81 2.78 17.65
CA GLU A 19 -9.54 2.74 18.40
C GLU A 19 -8.30 2.84 17.48
N CYS A 20 -8.51 3.06 16.18
CA CYS A 20 -7.48 3.17 15.15
C CYS A 20 -7.34 4.58 14.58
N LEU A 21 -7.51 5.64 15.37
CA LEU A 21 -7.01 6.97 14.99
C LEU A 21 -5.48 6.93 14.97
N GLU A 22 -4.92 6.52 13.83
CA GLU A 22 -3.49 6.62 13.56
C GLU A 22 -3.11 8.10 13.71
N ARG A 23 -2.20 8.38 14.65
CA ARG A 23 -1.71 9.72 15.03
C ARG A 23 -1.10 10.53 13.87
N TYR A 24 -0.97 9.92 12.69
CA TYR A 24 -0.26 10.45 11.55
C TYR A 24 -1.02 10.17 10.25
N GLU A 25 -1.09 11.17 9.38
CA GLU A 25 -1.52 10.97 7.99
C GLU A 25 -0.32 10.61 7.12
N TYR A 26 -0.48 9.58 6.29
CA TYR A 26 0.52 9.20 5.28
C TYR A 26 -0.10 8.45 4.11
N THR A 27 0.66 8.41 3.01
CA THR A 27 0.32 7.64 1.84
C THR A 27 0.53 6.15 2.12
N ILE A 28 -0.55 5.40 2.31
CA ILE A 28 -0.52 3.96 2.57
C ILE A 28 0.10 3.19 1.38
N TYR A 29 -0.27 3.57 0.15
CA TYR A 29 0.26 2.98 -1.08
C TYR A 29 0.22 3.97 -2.25
N THR A 30 1.03 3.70 -3.26
CA THR A 30 1.01 4.42 -4.55
C THR A 30 0.90 3.38 -5.66
N ALA A 31 0.02 3.62 -6.65
CA ALA A 31 -0.25 2.68 -7.73
C ALA A 31 -0.20 3.33 -9.12
N VAL A 32 0.13 2.53 -10.12
CA VAL A 32 0.16 2.90 -11.55
C VAL A 32 -0.47 1.77 -12.36
N MET A 33 -1.21 2.11 -13.42
CA MET A 33 -1.90 1.14 -14.26
C MET A 33 -1.60 1.42 -15.74
N CYS A 34 -1.51 0.38 -16.55
CA CYS A 34 -1.34 0.50 -18.00
C CYS A 34 -2.46 -0.25 -18.72
N ALA A 35 -3.26 0.47 -19.52
CA ALA A 35 -4.40 -0.09 -20.22
C ALA A 35 -3.99 -1.03 -21.36
N GLU A 36 -2.90 -0.72 -22.07
CA GLU A 36 -2.44 -1.48 -23.22
C GLU A 36 -1.84 -2.84 -22.82
N SER A 37 -1.16 -2.89 -21.67
CA SER A 37 -0.58 -4.13 -21.15
C SER A 37 -1.48 -4.85 -20.14
N LEU A 38 -2.55 -4.19 -19.67
CA LEU A 38 -3.43 -4.67 -18.60
C LEU A 38 -2.68 -5.01 -17.32
N ARG A 39 -1.63 -4.24 -17.00
CA ARG A 39 -0.84 -4.43 -15.77
C ARG A 39 -1.14 -3.36 -14.75
N PHE A 40 -1.23 -3.81 -13.50
CA PHE A 40 -1.47 -2.99 -12.33
C PHE A 40 -0.28 -3.10 -11.38
N TYR A 41 0.33 -1.96 -11.04
CA TYR A 41 1.54 -1.89 -10.23
C TYR A 41 1.31 -1.09 -8.95
N TRP A 42 1.95 -1.47 -7.85
CA TRP A 42 1.92 -0.69 -6.61
C TRP A 42 3.19 -0.84 -5.76
N VAL A 43 3.37 0.12 -4.86
CA VAL A 43 4.28 0.08 -3.70
C VAL A 43 3.49 0.54 -2.47
N THR A 44 3.91 0.12 -1.28
CA THR A 44 3.32 0.57 -0.01
C THR A 44 4.26 1.51 0.72
N TYR A 45 3.79 2.13 1.79
CA TYR A 45 4.65 2.93 2.66
C TYR A 45 5.82 2.10 3.20
N GLU A 46 5.53 0.86 3.64
CA GLU A 46 6.50 -0.04 4.25
C GLU A 46 7.34 -0.82 3.22
N ASN A 47 6.76 -1.16 2.07
CA ASN A 47 7.38 -1.98 1.04
C ASN A 47 7.57 -1.19 -0.27
N GLN A 48 8.81 -0.82 -0.53
CA GLN A 48 9.22 -0.04 -1.71
C GLN A 48 9.46 -0.90 -2.96
N ARG A 49 9.39 -2.23 -2.86
CA ARG A 49 9.50 -3.10 -4.03
C ARG A 49 8.20 -3.01 -4.83
N VAL A 50 8.33 -2.73 -6.12
CA VAL A 50 7.18 -2.71 -7.03
C VAL A 50 6.55 -4.09 -7.11
N GLN A 51 5.29 -4.17 -6.74
CA GLN A 51 4.42 -5.32 -6.89
C GLN A 51 3.55 -5.13 -8.13
N CYS A 52 3.15 -6.23 -8.77
CA CYS A 52 2.46 -6.21 -10.05
C CYS A 52 1.46 -7.36 -10.15
N ILE A 53 0.28 -7.06 -10.69
CA ILE A 53 -0.68 -8.04 -11.18
C ILE A 53 -0.81 -7.87 -12.69
N ASP A 54 -0.85 -9.00 -13.40
CA ASP A 54 -1.17 -9.05 -14.83
C ASP A 54 -2.64 -9.45 -14.97
N LEU A 55 -3.50 -8.51 -15.40
CA LEU A 55 -4.93 -8.77 -15.51
C LEU A 55 -5.26 -9.67 -16.71
N ASN A 56 -4.31 -9.92 -17.62
CA ASN A 56 -4.52 -10.90 -18.69
C ASN A 56 -4.79 -12.30 -18.12
N ASP A 57 -4.18 -12.62 -16.98
CA ASP A 57 -4.37 -13.92 -16.30
C ASP A 57 -5.75 -14.04 -15.63
N LEU A 58 -6.52 -12.95 -15.58
CA LEU A 58 -7.80 -12.85 -14.88
C LEU A 58 -8.99 -12.62 -15.82
N LEU A 59 -8.79 -12.62 -17.14
CA LEU A 59 -9.85 -12.29 -18.12
C LEU A 59 -11.03 -13.27 -18.11
N ASP A 60 -10.78 -14.53 -17.76
CA ASP A 60 -11.79 -15.60 -17.74
C ASP A 60 -12.40 -15.82 -16.34
N VAL A 61 -12.01 -15.02 -15.34
CA VAL A 61 -12.55 -15.14 -13.98
C VAL A 61 -13.91 -14.46 -13.92
N ASP A 62 -14.91 -15.17 -13.43
CA ASP A 62 -16.32 -14.74 -13.37
C ASP A 62 -16.73 -14.15 -12.01
N ASP A 63 -15.82 -14.13 -11.05
CA ASP A 63 -16.00 -13.55 -9.72
C ASP A 63 -14.82 -12.63 -9.34
N TYR A 64 -14.89 -11.97 -8.19
CA TYR A 64 -13.81 -11.12 -7.71
C TYR A 64 -12.61 -11.94 -7.21
N VAL A 65 -11.41 -11.37 -7.38
CA VAL A 65 -10.16 -11.90 -6.81
C VAL A 65 -9.55 -10.81 -5.94
N GLU A 66 -9.07 -11.20 -4.77
CA GLU A 66 -8.43 -10.29 -3.82
C GLU A 66 -6.96 -10.69 -3.62
N TYR A 67 -6.09 -9.70 -3.52
CA TYR A 67 -4.66 -9.87 -3.29
C TYR A 67 -4.24 -9.01 -2.09
N ASP A 68 -3.44 -9.59 -1.19
CA ASP A 68 -2.89 -8.84 -0.05
C ASP A 68 -1.95 -7.73 -0.53
N LEU A 69 -2.01 -6.57 0.12
CA LEU A 69 -1.22 -5.40 -0.25
C LEU A 69 0.29 -5.61 0.01
N ASN A 70 0.63 -6.56 0.89
CA ASN A 70 1.97 -6.98 1.28
C ASN A 70 2.86 -5.81 1.75
N ARG A 71 2.60 -5.41 2.99
CA ARG A 71 3.28 -4.30 3.68
C ARG A 71 4.58 -4.70 4.37
N GLU A 72 5.03 -5.96 4.25
CA GLU A 72 6.33 -6.33 4.80
C GLU A 72 7.47 -5.74 3.95
N PRO A 73 8.49 -5.09 4.55
CA PRO A 73 9.60 -4.56 3.78
C PRO A 73 10.39 -5.68 3.06
N ASP A 74 10.52 -5.57 1.74
CA ASP A 74 11.35 -6.49 0.94
C ASP A 74 12.71 -5.87 0.63
N PHE A 75 13.71 -6.21 1.45
CA PHE A 75 15.07 -5.73 1.29
C PHE A 75 15.93 -6.67 0.44
N LYS A 76 16.55 -6.11 -0.60
CA LYS A 76 17.65 -6.78 -1.31
C LYS A 76 18.99 -6.45 -0.64
N TYR A 77 19.50 -7.39 0.16
CA TYR A 77 20.84 -7.28 0.74
C TYR A 77 21.93 -7.39 -0.34
N ILE A 78 22.80 -6.38 -0.44
CA ILE A 78 23.90 -6.35 -1.42
C ILE A 78 25.20 -6.93 -0.82
N THR A 79 25.30 -6.94 0.51
CA THR A 79 26.41 -7.56 1.27
C THR A 79 25.94 -8.86 1.92
N LYS A 80 26.88 -9.75 2.26
CA LYS A 80 26.56 -10.93 3.08
C LYS A 80 26.17 -10.48 4.49
N GLU A 81 25.15 -11.13 5.06
CA GLU A 81 24.76 -10.99 6.47
C GLU A 81 25.89 -11.42 7.42
#